data_AF-A0A2I0A374-F1
#
_entry.id   AF-A0A2I0A374-F1
#
_cell.length_a   1.000
_cell.length_b   1.000
_cell.length_c   1.000
_cell.angle_alpha   90.00
_cell.angle_beta   90.00
_cell.angle_gamma   90.00
#
_symmetry.space_group_name_H-M   'P 1'
#
loop_
_entity.id
_entity.type
_entity.pdbx_description
1 polymer ?
#
loop_
_entity_poly.entity_id
_entity_poly.type
_entity_poly.pdbx_seq_one_letter_code
_entity_poly.pdbx_strand_id
1 'polypeptide(L)'
;MAALRLGMPLPKTAFSAGILPRWPLHAAVASFSGGESDCGPRQLVLYSKPGCCLCDGLKEKLEDALSIGGPHSLQSVRDISGNAEWERLYQYEIPVLAKVLPDGSEICC
;
A
#
# COMPACT_ATOMS: atom_id res chain seq x y z
N MET A 1 42.42 -62.83 -5.89
CA MET A 1 42.41 -62.80 -7.36
C MET A 1 41.87 -61.45 -7.79
N ALA A 2 42.69 -60.69 -8.53
CA ALA A 2 42.37 -59.55 -9.42
C ALA A 2 41.49 -58.39 -8.88
N ALA A 3 41.68 -57.11 -9.24
CA ALA A 3 42.76 -56.35 -9.85
C ALA A 3 42.32 -54.87 -9.80
N LEU A 4 43.29 -53.96 -9.64
CA LEU A 4 43.45 -52.66 -10.32
C LEU A 4 42.35 -51.59 -10.18
N ARG A 5 42.60 -50.48 -9.48
CA ARG A 5 43.33 -49.26 -9.90
C ARG A 5 42.46 -48.24 -10.69
N LEU A 6 42.46 -47.01 -10.13
CA LEU A 6 42.41 -45.68 -10.77
C LEU A 6 41.05 -44.98 -10.90
N GLY A 7 41.04 -43.71 -10.44
CA GLY A 7 40.32 -42.63 -11.13
C GLY A 7 39.43 -41.71 -10.28
N MET A 8 39.98 -40.67 -9.67
CA MET A 8 39.33 -39.34 -9.69
C MET A 8 39.49 -38.80 -11.13
N PRO A 9 38.55 -38.03 -11.75
CA PRO A 9 38.14 -36.70 -11.26
C PRO A 9 36.71 -36.23 -11.64
N LEU A 10 36.36 -35.03 -11.14
CA LEU A 10 35.22 -34.18 -11.48
C LEU A 10 34.85 -34.16 -12.98
N PRO A 11 33.55 -34.18 -13.32
CA PRO A 11 33.08 -33.53 -14.54
C PRO A 11 32.92 -32.02 -14.31
N LYS A 12 33.67 -31.26 -15.13
CA LYS A 12 33.49 -29.84 -15.40
C LYS A 12 32.40 -29.66 -16.47
N THR A 13 31.83 -28.45 -16.50
CA THR A 13 31.05 -27.84 -17.60
C THR A 13 29.59 -28.34 -17.71
N ALA A 14 28.60 -27.55 -18.11
CA ALA A 14 28.66 -26.29 -18.85
C ALA A 14 27.46 -25.39 -18.48
N PHE A 15 27.74 -24.09 -18.41
CA PHE A 15 26.76 -23.02 -18.42
C PHE A 15 26.12 -23.00 -19.82
N SER A 16 24.86 -23.42 -19.95
CA SER A 16 24.12 -23.25 -21.20
C SER A 16 23.45 -21.88 -21.18
N ALA A 17 24.05 -20.98 -21.96
CA ALA A 17 23.36 -19.81 -22.46
C ALA A 17 22.32 -20.22 -23.51
N GLY A 18 21.16 -19.57 -23.47
CA GLY A 18 20.33 -19.37 -24.65
C GLY A 18 18.98 -20.08 -24.65
N ILE A 19 17.95 -19.39 -24.16
CA ILE A 19 16.60 -19.49 -24.74
C ILE A 19 16.10 -18.06 -24.98
N LEU A 20 16.24 -17.59 -26.22
CA LEU A 20 15.40 -16.51 -26.73
C LEU A 20 13.98 -17.04 -26.90
N PRO A 21 12.94 -16.36 -26.43
CA PRO A 21 11.60 -16.60 -26.94
C PRO A 21 11.41 -15.76 -28.21
N ARG A 22 11.62 -16.38 -29.37
CA ARG A 22 10.98 -15.95 -30.63
C ARG A 22 9.51 -16.34 -30.54
N TRP A 23 8.66 -15.43 -30.11
CA TRP A 23 7.22 -15.54 -30.34
C TRP A 23 6.76 -14.34 -31.18
N PRO A 24 5.91 -14.56 -32.19
CA PRO A 24 5.58 -13.56 -33.21
C PRO A 24 4.66 -12.47 -32.64
N LEU A 25 4.91 -11.25 -33.13
CA LEU A 25 4.21 -10.01 -32.88
C LEU A 25 2.70 -10.15 -33.10
N HIS A 26 1.96 -10.46 -32.05
CA HIS A 26 0.52 -10.20 -31.97
C HIS A 26 0.26 -9.42 -30.69
N ALA A 27 0.12 -8.11 -30.87
CA ALA A 27 -0.30 -7.17 -29.85
C ALA A 27 -1.72 -7.52 -29.40
N ALA A 28 -1.85 -8.45 -28.46
CA ALA A 28 -2.99 -8.45 -27.56
C ALA A 28 -2.64 -7.46 -26.46
N VAL A 29 -3.05 -6.20 -26.65
CA VAL A 29 -3.22 -5.27 -25.54
C VAL A 29 -4.21 -5.94 -24.59
N ALA A 30 -3.70 -6.63 -23.58
CA ALA A 30 -4.51 -6.96 -22.43
C ALA A 30 -4.97 -5.60 -21.91
N SER A 31 -6.23 -5.25 -22.22
CA SER A 31 -6.94 -4.23 -21.48
C SER A 31 -6.92 -4.74 -20.05
N PHE A 32 -5.92 -4.31 -19.30
CA PHE A 32 -6.02 -4.33 -17.86
C PHE A 32 -7.21 -3.40 -17.61
N SER A 33 -8.38 -4.00 -17.40
CA SER A 33 -9.41 -3.35 -16.62
C SER A 33 -8.83 -3.25 -15.22
N GLY A 34 -7.88 -2.33 -15.04
CA GLY A 34 -7.70 -1.68 -13.77
C GLY A 34 -9.04 -1.00 -13.56
N GLY A 35 -9.88 -1.60 -12.71
CA GLY A 35 -11.09 -0.96 -12.26
C GLY A 35 -10.67 0.32 -11.55
N GLU A 36 -10.59 1.42 -12.29
CA GLU A 36 -10.76 2.76 -11.77
C GLU A 36 -12.22 2.87 -11.33
N SER A 37 -12.55 2.17 -10.26
CA SER A 37 -13.76 2.42 -9.48
C SER A 37 -13.37 3.40 -8.41
N ASP A 38 -13.46 4.68 -8.77
CA ASP A 38 -13.98 5.79 -7.96
C ASP A 38 -13.47 7.11 -8.57
N CYS A 39 -14.26 7.70 -9.48
CA CYS A 39 -13.98 9.03 -10.07
C CYS A 39 -14.58 10.12 -9.18
N GLY A 40 -14.28 10.05 -7.88
CA GLY A 40 -14.77 10.95 -6.86
C GLY A 40 -13.66 11.27 -5.86
N PRO A 41 -13.74 12.40 -5.15
CA PRO A 41 -12.79 12.70 -4.10
C PRO A 41 -12.94 11.68 -2.95
N ARG A 42 -11.86 10.96 -2.66
CA ARG A 42 -11.74 10.03 -1.53
C ARG A 42 -11.79 10.82 -0.24
N GLN A 43 -12.86 10.62 0.52
CA GLN A 43 -13.08 11.35 1.77
C GLN A 43 -12.24 10.74 2.90
N LEU A 44 -11.58 11.61 3.67
CA LEU A 44 -10.71 11.24 4.79
C LEU A 44 -11.27 11.82 6.09
N VAL A 45 -11.16 11.05 7.16
CA VAL A 45 -11.46 11.46 8.53
C VAL A 45 -10.19 11.36 9.36
N LEU A 46 -9.87 12.43 10.10
CA LEU A 46 -8.75 12.44 11.04
C LEU A 46 -9.30 12.32 12.47
N TYR A 47 -8.95 11.24 13.16
CA TYR A 47 -9.21 11.09 14.58
C TYR A 47 -8.08 11.75 15.38
N SER A 48 -8.45 12.68 16.27
CA SER A 48 -7.53 13.48 17.07
C SER A 48 -7.95 13.52 18.54
N LYS A 49 -7.09 14.10 19.39
CA LYS A 49 -7.34 14.33 20.82
C LYS A 49 -6.78 15.70 21.24
N PRO A 50 -7.43 16.48 22.13
CA PRO A 50 -6.84 17.67 22.71
C PRO A 50 -5.52 17.37 23.39
N GLY A 51 -4.53 18.24 23.20
CA GLY A 51 -3.18 18.06 23.74
C GLY A 51 -2.27 17.12 22.92
N CYS A 52 -2.73 16.65 21.75
CA CYS A 52 -1.92 15.84 20.84
C CYS A 52 -1.07 16.72 19.91
N CYS A 53 0.23 16.88 20.23
CA CYS A 53 1.15 17.69 19.42
C CYS A 53 1.33 17.16 17.99
N LEU A 54 1.19 15.85 17.79
CA LEU A 54 1.35 15.20 16.49
C LEU A 54 0.14 15.44 15.57
N CYS A 55 -1.03 15.68 16.15
CA CYS A 55 -2.28 15.83 15.42
C CYS A 55 -2.33 17.15 14.65
N ASP A 56 -1.86 18.24 15.27
CA ASP A 56 -1.81 19.56 14.63
C ASP A 56 -0.87 19.57 13.42
N GLY A 57 0.34 19.03 13.58
CA GLY A 57 1.32 18.97 12.50
C GLY A 57 0.92 18.03 11.36
N LEU A 58 0.18 16.95 11.64
CA LEU A 58 -0.37 16.09 10.59
C LEU A 58 -1.51 16.80 9.84
N LYS A 59 -2.39 17.48 10.56
CA LYS A 59 -3.50 18.23 9.97
C LYS A 59 -3.00 19.29 8.98
N GLU A 60 -2.03 20.10 9.38
CA GLU A 60 -1.44 21.14 8.52
C GLU A 60 -0.88 20.54 7.22
N LYS A 61 -0.08 19.47 7.32
CA LYS A 61 0.47 18.78 6.15
C LYS A 61 -0.59 18.15 5.26
N LEU A 62 -1.68 17.68 5.85
CA LEU A 62 -2.79 17.12 5.10
C LEU A 62 -3.48 18.23 4.30
N GLU A 63 -3.77 19.38 4.93
CA GLU A 63 -4.35 20.56 4.27
C GLU A 63 -3.48 21.08 3.12
N ASP A 64 -2.16 21.11 3.29
CA ASP A 64 -1.22 21.46 2.22
C ASP A 64 -1.27 20.46 1.06
N ALA A 65 -1.23 19.15 1.36
CA ALA A 65 -1.29 18.10 0.35
C ALA A 65 -2.61 18.10 -0.42
N LEU A 66 -3.72 18.39 0.27
CA LEU A 66 -5.05 18.55 -0.33
C LEU A 66 -5.09 19.77 -1.26
N SER A 67 -4.42 20.86 -0.89
CA SER A 67 -4.33 22.09 -1.67
C SER A 67 -3.53 21.94 -2.96
N ILE A 68 -2.56 21.01 -3.02
CA ILE A 68 -1.76 20.72 -4.21
C ILE A 68 -2.58 19.99 -5.31
N GLY A 69 -3.78 19.49 -4.98
CA GLY A 69 -4.71 18.92 -5.97
C GLY A 69 -4.65 17.39 -6.06
N GLY A 70 -4.86 16.72 -4.92
CA GLY A 70 -5.03 15.26 -4.88
C GLY A 70 -6.50 14.82 -5.02
N PRO A 71 -6.76 13.54 -5.32
CA PRO A 71 -8.12 12.99 -5.36
C PRO A 71 -8.68 12.77 -3.94
N HIS A 72 -8.07 13.33 -2.90
CA HIS A 72 -8.49 13.14 -1.51
C HIS A 72 -9.10 14.44 -1.01
N SER A 73 -10.04 14.36 -0.07
CA SER A 73 -10.64 15.52 0.61
C SER A 73 -10.79 15.22 2.09
N LEU A 74 -10.40 16.14 2.97
CA LEU A 74 -10.63 16.01 4.40
C LEU A 74 -12.11 16.31 4.68
N GLN A 75 -12.86 15.29 5.08
CA GLN A 75 -14.28 15.40 5.41
C GLN A 75 -14.49 16.00 6.81
N SER A 76 -13.81 15.45 7.83
CA SER A 76 -13.90 15.94 9.20
C SER A 76 -12.70 15.56 10.07
N VAL A 77 -12.46 16.36 11.11
CA VAL A 77 -11.57 16.01 12.23
C VAL A 77 -12.46 15.66 13.42
N ARG A 78 -12.30 14.45 13.98
CA ARG A 78 -13.13 13.94 15.08
C ARG A 78 -12.29 13.81 16.35
N ASP A 79 -12.71 14.48 17.43
CA ASP A 79 -12.10 14.30 18.75
C ASP A 79 -12.57 12.99 19.38
N ILE A 80 -11.63 12.11 19.71
CA ILE A 80 -11.95 10.84 20.37
C ILE A 80 -12.39 11.01 21.83
N SER A 81 -12.04 12.11 22.50
CA SER A 81 -12.32 12.30 23.93
C SER A 81 -13.81 12.42 24.22
N GLY A 82 -14.59 12.82 23.22
CA GLY A 82 -16.05 12.92 23.31
C GLY A 82 -16.79 11.60 23.10
N ASN A 83 -16.09 10.53 22.69
CA ASN A 83 -16.70 9.25 22.39
C ASN A 83 -15.87 8.10 22.98
N ALA A 84 -16.40 7.45 24.01
CA ALA A 84 -15.73 6.36 24.72
C ALA A 84 -15.38 5.16 23.83
N GLU A 85 -16.13 4.92 22.74
CA GLU A 85 -15.80 3.86 21.79
C GLU A 85 -14.53 4.22 20.99
N TRP A 86 -14.47 5.43 20.44
CA TRP A 86 -13.29 5.91 19.71
C TRP A 86 -12.08 6.05 20.62
N GLU A 87 -12.27 6.52 21.85
CA GLU A 87 -11.19 6.61 22.83
C GLU A 87 -10.64 5.24 23.15
N ARG A 88 -11.50 4.24 23.38
CA ARG A 88 -11.05 2.87 23.62
C ARG A 88 -10.23 2.30 22.45
N LEU A 89 -10.62 2.60 21.22
CA LEU A 89 -9.95 2.09 20.02
C LEU A 89 -8.65 2.83 19.71
N TYR A 90 -8.64 4.16 19.79
CA TYR A 90 -7.56 4.99 19.21
C TYR A 90 -6.72 5.77 20.22
N GLN A 91 -7.04 5.79 21.52
CA GLN A 91 -6.35 6.64 22.51
C GLN A 91 -4.82 6.53 22.56
N TYR A 92 -4.24 5.41 22.12
CA TYR A 92 -2.79 5.19 22.10
C TYR A 92 -2.16 5.25 20.70
N GLU A 93 -2.98 5.35 19.65
CA GLU A 93 -2.54 5.33 18.24
C GLU A 93 -2.74 6.67 17.54
N ILE A 94 -3.39 7.64 18.19
CA ILE A 94 -3.65 8.95 17.61
C ILE A 94 -2.36 9.68 17.25
N PRO A 95 -2.29 10.29 16.05
CA PRO A 95 -3.38 10.49 15.08
C PRO A 95 -3.70 9.27 14.19
N VAL A 96 -4.99 9.04 13.91
CA VAL A 96 -5.46 7.98 13.00
C VAL A 96 -6.19 8.59 11.81
N LEU A 97 -5.80 8.22 10.59
CA LEU A 97 -6.53 8.57 9.36
C LEU A 97 -7.42 7.40 8.95
N ALA A 98 -8.68 7.69 8.65
CA ALA A 98 -9.59 6.73 8.04
C ALA A 98 -10.05 7.22 6.67
N LYS A 99 -10.10 6.31 5.71
CA LYS A 99 -10.75 6.54 4.43
C LYS A 99 -12.22 6.16 4.53
N VAL A 100 -13.09 7.10 4.17
CA VAL A 100 -14.52 6.86 4.02
C VAL A 100 -14.76 6.31 2.62
N LEU A 101 -15.39 5.15 2.56
CA LEU A 101 -15.84 4.54 1.31
C LEU A 101 -17.17 5.15 0.85
N PRO A 102 -17.54 5.02 -0.43
CA PRO A 102 -18.81 5.52 -0.94
C PRO A 102 -20.05 4.87 -0.28
N ASP A 103 -19.92 3.70 0.33
CA ASP A 103 -20.96 3.04 1.13
C ASP A 103 -21.07 3.57 2.58
N GLY A 104 -20.21 4.52 2.97
CA GLY A 104 -20.20 5.15 4.29
C GLY A 104 -19.43 4.38 5.36
N SER A 105 -18.85 3.23 5.03
CA SER A 105 -17.94 2.53 5.93
C SER A 105 -16.56 3.20 5.96
N GLU A 106 -15.85 3.02 7.07
CA GLU A 106 -14.55 3.64 7.31
C GLU A 106 -13.47 2.55 7.39
N ILE A 107 -12.39 2.74 6.63
CA ILE A 107 -11.20 1.89 6.70
C ILE A 107 -10.06 2.73 7.26
N CYS A 108 -9.51 2.34 8.42
CA CYS A 108 -8.27 2.92 8.92
C CYS A 108 -7.12 2.63 7.95
N CYS A 109 -6.42 3.70 7.55
CA CYS A 109 -5.27 3.64 6.65
C CYS A 109 -3.96 3.40 7.40
#